data_AF-A0A537PM64-F1
#
_entry.id   AF-A0A537PM64-F1
#
_cell.length_a   1.000
_cell.length_b   1.000
_cell.length_c   1.000
_cell.angle_alpha   90.00
_cell.angle_beta   90.00
_cell.angle_gamma   90.00
#
_symmetry.space_group_name_H-M   'P 1'
#
loop_
_entity.id
_entity.type
_entity.pdbx_description
1 polymer ?
#
loop_
_entity_poly.entity_id
_entity_poly.type
_entity_poly.pdbx_seq_one_letter_code
_entity_poly.pdbx_strand_id
1 'polypeptide(L)'
;MLSALGVIVAAGNVIRLYRQSILGRAWLAVLLVPPAAVIGASILLPWTLGIGFEVDRPASAMGEFFTDTFHRRTAAPLRIVAGDAEVAGLVAMASSDRPSLFLPEKPELTPWVSDADIRQHGAIVLWQVSDNTGAPPAAIKSRFPDLVPEVPRSFERPVQGRLPLYRIGWGMIRPQAAGAAPAK
;
A
#
# COMPACT_ATOMS: atom_id res chain seq x y z
N MET A 1 -17.20 32.12 33.54
CA MET A 1 -17.70 30.88 34.18
C MET A 1 -18.95 31.13 35.03
N LEU A 2 -19.98 31.78 34.48
CA LEU A 2 -21.26 32.02 35.18
C LEU A 2 -22.49 31.59 34.35
N SER A 3 -22.30 31.21 33.09
CA SER A 3 -23.42 30.90 32.16
C SER A 3 -23.86 29.44 32.18
N ALA A 4 -23.04 28.51 32.68
CA ALA A 4 -23.38 27.08 32.71
C ALA A 4 -24.38 26.74 33.84
N LEU A 5 -24.32 27.45 34.96
CA LEU A 5 -25.15 27.16 36.14
C LEU A 5 -26.60 27.65 35.96
N GLY A 6 -26.81 28.77 35.25
CA GLY A 6 -28.14 29.33 35.00
C GLY A 6 -29.01 28.48 34.07
N VAL A 7 -28.39 27.81 33.08
CA VAL A 7 -29.09 26.92 32.14
C VAL A 7 -29.57 25.64 32.82
N ILE A 8 -28.81 25.13 33.80
CA ILE A 8 -29.12 23.89 34.54
C ILE A 8 -30.29 24.11 35.52
N VAL A 9 -30.36 25.27 36.17
CA VAL A 9 -31.43 25.58 37.13
C VAL A 9 -32.74 25.94 36.42
N ALA A 10 -32.69 26.65 35.28
CA ALA A 10 -33.88 26.95 34.49
C ALA A 10 -34.53 25.71 33.85
N ALA A 11 -33.74 24.66 33.59
CA ALA A 11 -34.23 23.38 33.06
C ALA A 11 -34.85 22.46 34.12
N GLY A 12 -34.72 22.79 35.41
CA GLY A 12 -34.94 21.84 36.50
C GLY A 12 -36.39 21.59 36.92
N ASN A 13 -37.37 22.47 36.64
CA ASN A 13 -38.61 22.41 37.45
C ASN A 13 -39.98 22.65 36.78
N VAL A 14 -40.11 22.70 35.45
CA VAL A 14 -41.44 23.01 34.88
C VAL A 14 -41.76 22.15 33.65
N ILE A 15 -42.80 21.31 33.78
CA ILE A 15 -43.53 20.56 32.73
C ILE A 15 -43.11 19.08 32.56
N ARG A 16 -43.20 18.34 33.67
CA ARG A 16 -43.23 16.88 33.78
C ARG A 16 -44.48 16.28 33.11
N LEU A 17 -44.31 15.11 32.48
CA LEU A 17 -45.28 14.03 32.17
C LEU A 17 -45.94 13.91 30.77
N TYR A 18 -46.28 14.96 30.01
CA TYR A 18 -46.82 14.76 28.63
C TYR A 18 -45.76 14.85 27.51
N ARG A 19 -44.60 15.43 27.85
CA ARG A 19 -43.51 15.79 26.91
C ARG A 19 -42.30 14.86 27.01
N GLN A 20 -42.38 13.79 27.80
CA GLN A 20 -41.25 12.89 28.09
C GLN A 20 -40.78 12.10 26.87
N SER A 21 -41.69 11.70 25.97
CA SER A 21 -41.32 11.01 24.74
C SER A 21 -40.64 11.95 23.73
N ILE A 22 -41.03 13.23 23.71
CA ILE A 22 -40.41 14.24 22.84
C ILE A 22 -39.03 14.63 23.35
N LEU A 23 -38.87 14.78 24.67
CA LEU A 23 -37.57 15.06 25.28
C LEU A 23 -36.63 13.85 25.18
N GLY A 24 -37.16 12.64 25.36
CA GLY A 24 -36.44 11.39 25.13
C GLY A 24 -36.05 11.21 23.66
N ARG A 25 -36.93 11.55 22.72
CA ARG A 25 -36.62 11.56 21.27
C ARG A 25 -35.61 12.64 20.90
N ALA A 26 -35.66 13.81 21.52
CA ALA A 26 -34.68 14.88 21.31
C ALA A 26 -33.31 14.46 21.84
N TRP A 27 -33.25 13.83 23.01
CA TRP A 27 -32.02 13.27 23.57
C TRP A 27 -31.49 12.10 22.75
N LEU A 28 -32.36 11.18 22.33
CA LEU A 28 -32.02 10.09 21.43
C LEU A 28 -31.53 10.64 20.09
N ALA A 29 -32.14 11.68 19.54
CA ALA A 29 -31.69 12.30 18.32
C ALA A 29 -30.32 12.97 18.54
N VAL A 30 -30.11 13.72 19.60
CA VAL A 30 -28.79 14.31 19.91
C VAL A 30 -27.72 13.22 20.09
N LEU A 31 -28.08 12.06 20.63
CA LEU A 31 -27.17 10.93 20.84
C LEU A 31 -26.95 10.08 19.57
N LEU A 32 -27.99 9.85 18.76
CA LEU A 32 -27.92 9.03 17.54
C LEU A 32 -27.51 9.82 16.30
N VAL A 33 -27.77 11.13 16.23
CA VAL A 33 -27.47 11.94 15.05
C VAL A 33 -25.97 11.96 14.76
N PRO A 34 -25.05 12.16 15.72
CA PRO A 34 -23.61 12.09 15.44
C PRO A 34 -23.16 10.71 14.90
N PRO A 35 -23.46 9.56 15.54
CA PRO A 35 -23.06 8.27 14.99
C PRO A 35 -23.80 7.90 13.70
N ALA A 36 -25.08 8.28 13.53
CA ALA A 36 -25.80 8.06 12.28
C ALA A 36 -25.27 8.95 11.15
N ALA A 37 -24.82 10.17 11.46
CA ALA A 37 -24.13 11.04 10.51
C ALA A 37 -22.77 10.47 10.13
N VAL A 38 -22.02 9.90 11.09
CA VAL A 38 -20.76 9.19 10.80
C VAL A 38 -21.01 7.95 9.94
N ILE A 39 -22.02 7.11 10.25
CA ILE A 39 -22.39 5.93 9.46
C ILE A 39 -22.88 6.33 8.06
N GLY A 40 -23.75 7.33 7.97
CA GLY A 40 -24.24 7.86 6.70
C GLY A 40 -23.11 8.48 5.88
N ALA A 41 -22.22 9.23 6.51
CA ALA A 41 -20.99 9.74 5.89
C ALA A 41 -20.14 8.57 5.37
N SER A 42 -19.89 7.53 6.17
CA SER A 42 -19.10 6.36 5.75
C SER A 42 -19.72 5.59 4.57
N ILE A 43 -21.05 5.58 4.42
CA ILE A 43 -21.74 4.86 3.33
C ILE A 43 -21.89 5.75 2.07
N LEU A 44 -22.11 7.06 2.25
CA LEU A 44 -22.41 7.99 1.15
C LEU A 44 -21.17 8.69 0.59
N LEU A 45 -20.15 9.02 1.41
CA LEU A 45 -18.88 9.59 0.93
C LEU A 45 -18.15 8.73 -0.11
N PRO A 46 -18.08 7.39 -0.02
CA PRO A 46 -17.39 6.60 -1.04
C PRO A 46 -18.05 6.74 -2.43
N TRP A 47 -19.36 6.97 -2.47
CA TRP A 47 -20.11 7.14 -3.72
C TRP A 47 -20.08 8.58 -4.26
N THR A 48 -19.97 9.60 -3.43
CA THR A 48 -19.97 11.01 -3.88
C THR A 48 -18.60 11.67 -3.99
N LEU A 49 -17.63 11.22 -3.20
CA LEU A 49 -16.29 11.82 -3.08
C LEU A 49 -15.16 10.86 -3.50
N GLY A 50 -15.45 9.60 -3.82
CA GLY A 50 -14.42 8.61 -4.16
C GLY A 50 -13.45 8.32 -3.01
N ILE A 51 -13.86 8.63 -1.77
CA ILE A 51 -13.10 8.32 -0.57
C ILE A 51 -13.64 6.99 -0.07
N GLY A 52 -13.16 5.91 -0.68
CA GLY A 52 -13.24 4.59 -0.06
C GLY A 52 -12.46 4.62 1.26
N PHE A 53 -13.07 4.15 2.34
CA PHE A 53 -12.31 3.58 3.44
C PHE A 53 -12.32 2.07 3.18
N GLU A 54 -11.14 1.43 3.23
CA GLU A 54 -10.68 0.25 2.46
C GLU A 54 -9.88 0.58 1.17
N VAL A 55 -9.24 1.75 1.17
CA VAL A 55 -8.10 2.17 0.32
C VAL A 55 -6.83 1.78 1.10
N ASP A 56 -6.09 0.73 0.73
CA ASP A 56 -4.85 0.84 -0.05
C ASP A 56 -4.31 -0.56 -0.40
N ARG A 57 -4.81 -1.20 -1.48
CA ARG A 57 -4.22 -2.47 -1.96
C ARG A 57 -3.79 -2.51 -3.45
N PRO A 58 -3.22 -1.44 -4.04
CA PRO A 58 -2.29 -1.68 -5.15
C PRO A 58 -1.06 -2.45 -4.61
N ALA A 59 -0.56 -2.10 -3.41
CA ALA A 59 0.63 -2.71 -2.83
C ALA A 59 0.47 -4.21 -2.56
N SER A 60 -0.66 -4.68 -1.99
CA SER A 60 -0.85 -6.12 -1.78
C SER A 60 -1.09 -6.87 -3.09
N ALA A 61 -1.83 -6.30 -4.04
CA ALA A 61 -2.01 -6.91 -5.36
C ALA A 61 -0.66 -7.03 -6.10
N MET A 62 0.20 -6.02 -5.97
CA MET A 62 1.58 -6.05 -6.46
C MET A 62 2.41 -7.10 -5.73
N GLY A 63 2.39 -7.10 -4.39
CA GLY A 63 3.08 -8.07 -3.54
C GLY A 63 2.73 -9.51 -3.89
N GLU A 64 1.45 -9.85 -3.93
CA GLU A 64 0.96 -11.17 -4.30
C GLU A 64 1.32 -11.52 -5.75
N PHE A 65 1.13 -10.61 -6.70
CA PHE A 65 1.46 -10.86 -8.11
C PHE A 65 2.95 -11.17 -8.30
N PHE A 66 3.83 -10.38 -7.70
CA PHE A 66 5.28 -10.55 -7.84
C PHE A 66 5.77 -11.80 -7.11
N THR A 67 5.24 -12.10 -5.91
CA THR A 67 5.54 -13.34 -5.20
C THR A 67 5.08 -14.57 -5.97
N ASP A 68 3.84 -14.60 -6.47
CA ASP A 68 3.32 -15.73 -7.25
C ASP A 68 4.08 -15.89 -8.57
N THR A 69 4.42 -14.79 -9.23
CA THR A 69 5.24 -14.80 -10.45
C THR A 69 6.63 -15.39 -10.19
N PHE A 70 7.25 -15.05 -9.04
CA PHE A 70 8.54 -15.63 -8.66
C PHE A 70 8.40 -17.13 -8.38
N HIS A 71 7.46 -17.53 -7.51
CA HIS A 71 7.18 -18.92 -7.20
C HIS A 71 6.99 -19.77 -8.45
N ARG A 72 6.20 -19.29 -9.41
CA ARG A 72 5.93 -20.03 -10.66
C ARG A 72 7.16 -20.13 -11.57
N ARG A 73 8.05 -19.14 -11.58
CA ARG A 73 9.19 -19.07 -12.51
C ARG A 73 10.48 -19.68 -11.95
N THR A 74 10.67 -19.64 -10.63
CA THR A 74 11.91 -20.10 -9.97
C THR A 74 11.68 -21.26 -9.00
N ALA A 75 10.43 -21.61 -8.68
CA ALA A 75 10.07 -22.62 -7.68
C ALA A 75 10.69 -22.39 -6.29
N ALA A 76 11.07 -21.14 -5.99
CA ALA A 76 11.73 -20.71 -4.77
C ALA A 76 10.99 -19.52 -4.15
N PRO A 77 11.02 -19.33 -2.82
CA PRO A 77 10.37 -18.19 -2.17
C PRO A 77 11.03 -16.86 -2.53
N LEU A 78 10.25 -15.79 -2.63
CA LEU A 78 10.75 -14.45 -2.91
C LEU A 78 11.45 -13.89 -1.66
N ARG A 79 12.78 -13.88 -1.65
CA ARG A 79 13.58 -13.40 -0.50
C ARG A 79 14.09 -11.99 -0.65
N ILE A 80 14.24 -11.50 -1.87
CA ILE A 80 14.87 -10.19 -2.13
C ILE A 80 14.06 -9.44 -3.18
N VAL A 81 13.74 -8.19 -2.86
CA VAL A 81 13.16 -7.23 -3.79
C VAL A 81 14.11 -6.04 -3.89
N ALA A 82 14.56 -5.77 -5.10
CA ALA A 82 15.48 -4.67 -5.39
C ALA A 82 14.76 -3.58 -6.19
N GLY A 83 15.21 -2.34 -6.10
CA GLY A 83 14.74 -1.29 -7.01
C GLY A 83 14.57 0.08 -6.40
N ASP A 84 13.66 0.85 -7.00
CA ASP A 84 13.25 2.16 -6.50
C ASP A 84 12.62 2.05 -5.10
N ALA A 85 12.97 2.95 -4.18
CA ALA A 85 12.58 2.85 -2.78
C ALA A 85 11.06 2.90 -2.58
N GLU A 86 10.34 3.67 -3.39
CA GLU A 86 8.89 3.80 -3.29
C GLU A 86 8.21 2.50 -3.72
N VAL A 87 8.51 2.00 -4.93
CA VAL A 87 7.84 0.80 -5.47
C VAL A 87 8.33 -0.47 -4.79
N ALA A 88 9.64 -0.64 -4.68
CA ALA A 88 10.24 -1.85 -4.11
C ALA A 88 9.91 -1.98 -2.62
N GLY A 89 9.90 -0.86 -1.88
CA GLY A 89 9.48 -0.83 -0.48
C GLY A 89 8.03 -1.27 -0.30
N LEU A 90 7.11 -0.75 -1.12
CA LEU A 90 5.70 -1.14 -1.08
C LEU A 90 5.50 -2.63 -1.35
N VAL A 91 6.17 -3.19 -2.36
CA VAL A 91 6.09 -4.62 -2.67
C VAL A 91 6.70 -5.48 -1.57
N ALA A 92 7.85 -5.07 -1.02
CA ALA A 92 8.52 -5.82 0.03
C ALA A 92 7.66 -5.91 1.31
N MET A 93 6.99 -4.81 1.66
CA MET A 93 6.07 -4.78 2.80
C MET A 93 4.80 -5.61 2.57
N ALA A 94 4.30 -5.64 1.34
CA ALA A 94 3.00 -6.23 1.02
C ALA A 94 3.07 -7.69 0.55
N SER A 95 4.26 -8.21 0.26
CA SER A 95 4.49 -9.61 -0.09
C SER A 95 4.29 -10.54 1.12
N SER A 96 3.67 -11.70 0.89
CA SER A 96 3.50 -12.76 1.90
C SER A 96 4.82 -13.31 2.44
N ASP A 97 5.87 -13.30 1.60
CA ASP A 97 7.17 -13.91 1.91
C ASP A 97 8.09 -12.98 2.70
N ARG A 98 7.68 -11.72 2.87
CA ARG A 98 8.44 -10.64 3.54
C ARG A 98 9.90 -10.56 3.06
N PRO A 99 10.12 -10.31 1.76
CA PRO A 99 11.46 -10.19 1.21
C PRO A 99 12.21 -9.00 1.80
N SER A 100 13.52 -9.12 1.84
CA SER A 100 14.41 -8.02 2.17
C SER A 100 14.48 -7.02 1.01
N LEU A 101 14.33 -5.74 1.33
CA LEU A 101 14.50 -4.64 0.38
C LEU A 101 15.99 -4.39 0.11
N PHE A 102 16.34 -4.17 -1.17
CA PHE A 102 17.65 -3.71 -1.62
C PHE A 102 17.51 -2.47 -2.49
N LEU A 103 18.26 -1.41 -2.19
CA LEU A 103 18.21 -0.14 -2.93
C LEU A 103 19.48 0.04 -3.78
N PRO A 104 19.41 -0.12 -5.11
CA PRO A 104 20.60 -0.03 -5.98
C PRO A 104 21.24 1.36 -5.98
N GLU A 105 20.46 2.41 -5.77
CA GLU A 105 20.94 3.79 -5.74
C GLU A 105 21.68 4.13 -4.45
N LYS A 106 21.29 3.51 -3.32
CA LYS A 106 21.86 3.76 -1.99
C LYS A 106 22.02 2.45 -1.21
N PRO A 107 22.98 1.58 -1.59
CA PRO A 107 23.17 0.30 -0.93
C PRO A 107 23.53 0.42 0.56
N GLU A 108 24.10 1.55 0.98
CA GLU A 108 24.41 1.84 2.39
C GLU A 108 23.17 1.87 3.30
N LEU A 109 21.97 2.09 2.74
CA LEU A 109 20.72 2.06 3.49
C LEU A 109 20.16 0.63 3.66
N THR A 110 20.65 -0.33 2.86
CA THR A 110 20.22 -1.73 2.90
C THR A 110 21.40 -2.69 3.08
N PRO A 111 22.19 -2.57 4.17
CA PRO A 111 23.42 -3.36 4.36
C PRO A 111 23.17 -4.85 4.64
N TRP A 112 21.92 -5.24 4.89
CA TRP A 112 21.53 -6.63 5.17
C TRP A 112 21.35 -7.48 3.90
N VAL A 113 21.41 -6.89 2.70
CA VAL A 113 21.40 -7.64 1.43
C VAL A 113 22.69 -7.35 0.67
N SER A 114 23.45 -8.40 0.37
CA SER A 114 24.63 -8.33 -0.48
C SER A 114 24.34 -8.76 -1.93
N ASP A 115 25.24 -8.41 -2.85
CA ASP A 115 25.13 -8.91 -4.25
C ASP A 115 25.24 -10.44 -4.33
N ALA A 116 25.94 -11.06 -3.38
CA ALA A 116 26.02 -12.52 -3.30
C ALA A 116 24.65 -13.11 -2.94
N ASP A 117 23.92 -12.49 -2.02
CA ASP A 117 22.57 -12.92 -1.64
C ASP A 117 21.61 -12.81 -2.83
N ILE A 118 21.71 -11.73 -3.62
CA ILE A 118 20.92 -11.52 -4.84
C ILE A 118 21.20 -12.62 -5.87
N ARG A 119 22.47 -12.98 -6.10
CA ARG A 119 22.82 -14.06 -7.04
C ARG A 119 22.36 -15.43 -6.56
N GLN A 120 22.47 -15.69 -5.26
CA GLN A 120 22.12 -16.98 -4.65
C GLN A 120 20.61 -17.20 -4.62
N HIS A 121 19.84 -16.21 -4.17
CA HIS A 121 18.40 -16.35 -3.96
C HIS A 121 17.57 -15.83 -5.12
N GLY A 122 18.17 -15.09 -6.04
CA GLY A 122 17.45 -14.31 -7.04
C GLY A 122 16.82 -13.06 -6.41
N ALA A 123 16.32 -12.19 -7.26
CA ALA A 123 15.61 -10.98 -6.85
C ALA A 123 14.61 -10.54 -7.91
N ILE A 124 13.55 -9.87 -7.49
CA ILE A 124 12.73 -9.06 -8.39
C ILE A 124 13.24 -7.63 -8.32
N VAL A 125 13.49 -7.04 -9.48
CA VAL A 125 13.91 -5.64 -9.60
C VAL A 125 12.74 -4.80 -10.08
N LEU A 126 12.40 -3.71 -9.37
CA LEU A 126 11.23 -2.88 -9.63
C LEU A 126 11.62 -1.40 -9.83
N TRP A 127 10.97 -0.71 -10.76
CA TRP A 127 11.15 0.73 -10.95
C TRP A 127 9.88 1.41 -11.45
N GLN A 128 9.77 2.70 -11.19
CA GLN A 128 8.73 3.53 -11.78
C GLN A 128 9.04 3.80 -13.25
N VAL A 129 8.03 3.64 -14.11
CA VAL A 129 8.13 3.95 -15.52
C VAL A 129 7.54 5.34 -15.74
N SER A 130 8.42 6.34 -15.76
CA SER A 130 8.08 7.73 -16.09
C SER A 130 7.92 7.94 -17.61
N ASP A 131 8.63 7.15 -18.41
CA ASP A 131 8.68 7.29 -19.87
C ASP A 131 7.98 6.12 -20.59
N ASN A 132 7.42 6.35 -21.78
CA ASN A 132 6.73 5.31 -22.58
C ASN A 132 7.63 4.13 -23.02
N THR A 133 8.93 4.16 -22.74
CA THR A 133 9.91 3.15 -23.13
C THR A 133 10.03 2.00 -22.13
N GLY A 134 9.60 2.17 -20.87
CA GLY A 134 9.72 1.13 -19.84
C GLY A 134 11.16 0.82 -19.40
N ALA A 135 12.14 1.62 -19.84
CA ALA A 135 13.55 1.35 -19.60
C ALA A 135 13.92 1.46 -18.11
N PRO A 136 14.83 0.60 -17.60
CA PRO A 136 15.32 0.72 -16.23
C PRO A 136 16.15 2.01 -16.05
N PRO A 137 16.00 2.71 -14.91
CA PRO A 137 16.83 3.85 -14.55
C PRO A 137 18.32 3.52 -14.57
N ALA A 138 19.16 4.53 -14.82
CA ALA A 138 20.61 4.36 -14.94
C ALA A 138 21.25 3.69 -13.72
N ALA A 139 20.79 4.00 -12.51
CA ALA A 139 21.27 3.40 -11.26
C ALA A 139 20.97 1.89 -11.16
N ILE A 140 19.82 1.45 -11.69
CA ILE A 140 19.46 0.03 -11.74
C ILE A 140 20.26 -0.68 -12.84
N LYS A 141 20.38 -0.05 -14.01
CA LYS A 141 21.12 -0.59 -15.15
C LYS A 141 22.62 -0.73 -14.88
N SER A 142 23.22 0.22 -14.14
CA SER A 142 24.63 0.13 -13.76
C SER A 142 24.89 -0.99 -12.75
N ARG A 143 23.95 -1.25 -11.84
CA ARG A 143 24.07 -2.31 -10.84
C ARG A 143 23.76 -3.70 -11.39
N PHE A 144 22.77 -3.78 -12.28
CA PHE A 144 22.31 -5.01 -12.89
C PHE A 144 22.36 -4.90 -14.43
N PRO A 145 23.55 -4.96 -15.03
CA PRO A 145 23.71 -4.82 -16.49
C PRO A 145 23.03 -5.95 -17.26
N ASP A 146 22.94 -7.14 -16.67
CA ASP A 146 22.31 -8.33 -17.27
C ASP A 146 20.80 -8.42 -16.99
N LEU A 147 20.22 -7.39 -16.36
CA LEU A 147 18.79 -7.38 -16.07
C LEU A 147 17.97 -7.29 -17.36
N VAL A 148 17.15 -8.31 -17.60
CA VAL A 148 16.19 -8.30 -18.70
C VAL A 148 14.89 -7.65 -18.19
N PRO A 149 14.52 -6.45 -18.69
CA PRO A 149 13.25 -5.83 -18.33
C PRO A 149 12.09 -6.62 -18.95
N GLU A 150 11.08 -6.87 -18.12
CA GLU A 150 9.84 -7.53 -18.49
C GLU A 150 8.78 -6.49 -18.91
N VAL A 151 7.66 -6.97 -19.46
CA VAL A 151 6.56 -6.11 -19.91
C VAL A 151 6.06 -5.27 -18.71
N PRO A 152 6.07 -3.92 -18.80
CA PRO A 152 5.60 -3.06 -17.73
C PRO A 152 4.17 -3.41 -17.33
N ARG A 153 3.93 -3.55 -16.02
CA ARG A 153 2.62 -3.84 -15.47
C ARG A 153 1.99 -2.56 -14.94
N SER A 154 0.74 -2.34 -15.32
CA SER A 154 -0.08 -1.26 -14.80
C SER A 154 -0.97 -1.86 -13.71
N PHE A 155 -1.01 -1.20 -12.55
CA PHE A 155 -1.90 -1.58 -11.46
C PHE A 155 -2.97 -0.51 -11.32
N GLU A 156 -4.23 -0.93 -11.20
CA GLU A 156 -5.35 -0.03 -11.03
C GLU A 156 -5.26 0.66 -9.66
N ARG A 157 -5.37 1.99 -9.66
CA ARG A 157 -5.44 2.77 -8.42
C ARG A 157 -6.92 2.96 -8.04
N PRO A 158 -7.28 2.86 -6.76
CA PRO A 158 -8.67 3.01 -6.31
C PRO A 158 -9.25 4.41 -6.61
N VAL A 159 -8.42 5.44 -6.83
CA VAL A 159 -8.87 6.77 -7.26
C VAL A 159 -8.20 7.16 -8.57
N GLN A 160 -8.95 6.97 -9.66
CA GLN A 160 -8.55 7.26 -11.04
C GLN A 160 -8.81 8.74 -11.37
N GLY A 161 -8.20 9.64 -10.61
CA GLY A 161 -8.27 11.08 -10.88
C GLY A 161 -7.46 11.50 -12.13
N ARG A 162 -7.03 12.76 -12.17
CA ARG A 162 -6.22 13.35 -13.27
C ARG A 162 -4.71 12.99 -13.21
N LEU A 163 -4.36 11.91 -12.51
CA LEU A 163 -2.99 11.47 -12.29
C LEU A 163 -2.59 10.43 -13.36
N PRO A 164 -1.35 10.48 -13.88
CA PRO A 164 -0.89 9.52 -14.89
C PRO A 164 -0.95 8.07 -14.34
N LEU A 165 -1.23 7.11 -15.23
CA LEU A 165 -1.26 5.68 -14.90
C LEU A 165 0.07 5.29 -14.22
N TYR A 166 -0.02 4.64 -13.06
CA TYR A 166 1.16 4.14 -12.36
C TYR A 166 1.64 2.86 -13.06
N ARG A 167 2.63 3.03 -13.94
CA ARG A 167 3.29 1.94 -14.65
C ARG A 167 4.54 1.55 -13.91
N ILE A 168 4.66 0.27 -13.61
CA ILE A 168 5.82 -0.29 -12.95
C ILE A 168 6.56 -1.16 -13.94
N GLY A 169 7.81 -0.80 -14.17
CA GLY A 169 8.78 -1.59 -14.89
C GLY A 169 9.38 -2.57 -13.91
N TRP A 170 9.62 -3.79 -14.37
CA TRP A 170 10.16 -4.82 -13.51
C TRP A 170 11.03 -5.78 -14.31
N GLY A 171 11.90 -6.50 -13.60
CA GLY A 171 12.73 -7.56 -14.16
C GLY A 171 13.01 -8.60 -13.07
N MET A 172 13.45 -9.78 -13.48
CA MET A 172 13.74 -10.88 -12.56
C MET A 172 15.17 -11.36 -12.73
N ILE A 173 15.88 -11.45 -11.61
CA ILE A 173 17.16 -12.14 -11.49
C ILE A 173 16.84 -13.55 -10.98
N ARG A 174 17.18 -14.56 -11.78
CA ARG A 174 16.97 -15.96 -11.37
C ARG A 174 18.02 -16.36 -10.33
N PRO A 175 17.64 -17.15 -9.31
CA PRO A 175 18.61 -17.77 -8.42
C PRO A 175 19.56 -18.63 -9.25
N GLN A 176 20.86 -18.45 -9.04
CA GLN A 176 21.83 -19.42 -9.52
C GLN A 176 21.56 -20.71 -8.76
N ALA A 177 21.08 -21.73 -9.48
CA ALA A 177 20.81 -23.03 -8.88
C ALA A 177 22.01 -23.45 -8.02
N ALA A 178 21.75 -24.04 -6.86
CA ALA A 178 22.74 -24.73 -6.02
C ALA A 178 23.42 -25.92 -6.73
N GLY A 179 23.43 -25.97 -8.07
CA GLY A 179 24.02 -27.00 -8.92
C GLY A 179 24.98 -26.46 -10.00
N ALA A 180 25.31 -25.17 -10.05
CA ALA A 180 26.40 -24.69 -10.90
C ALA A 180 27.69 -24.58 -10.07
N ALA A 181 28.29 -25.73 -9.76
CA ALA A 181 29.68 -25.77 -9.34
C ALA A 181 30.55 -25.17 -10.45
N PRO A 182 31.53 -24.30 -10.15
CA PRO A 182 32.43 -23.77 -11.15
C PRO A 182 33.19 -24.92 -11.80
N ALA A 183 33.07 -25.07 -13.12
CA ALA A 183 33.95 -25.94 -13.87
C ALA A 183 35.38 -25.41 -13.74
N LYS A 184 36.27 -26.35 -13.40
CA LYS A 184 37.69 -26.19 -13.09
C LYS A 184 38.50 -25.50 -14.17
#